data_AF-F1LG43-F1
#
_entry.id   AF-F1LG43-F1
#
_cell.length_a   1.000
_cell.length_b   1.000
_cell.length_c   1.000
_cell.angle_alpha   90.00
_cell.angle_beta   90.00
_cell.angle_gamma   90.00
#
_symmetry.space_group_name_H-M   'P 1'
#
loop_
_entity.id
_entity.type
_entity.pdbx_description
1 polymer ?
#
loop_
_entity_poly.entity_id
_entity_poly.type
_entity_poly.pdbx_seq_one_letter_code
_entity_poly.pdbx_strand_id
1 'polypeptide(L)'
;MEEVIKNELGLDSLESFGGSAGGCISRGGGYHTDKVGDVFIKFNDKQDAKRMFDGEFASLDAMYRTHTIRVPKPIKSISSGGRSCLVTEYISLNGPSKPAQLGKDLARMHIHNANLLAEKEHASGFVGGAEKGPTPVTQFGFDIPTCCGYLPQNNDWCDDWVVSMFRHSSLEIA
;
A
#
# COMPACT_ATOMS: atom_id res chain seq x y z
N MET A 1 20.54 -0.83 9.78
CA MET A 1 19.27 -0.99 9.03
C MET A 1 19.30 -2.27 8.20
N GLU A 2 20.36 -2.54 7.45
CA GLU A 2 20.53 -3.82 6.73
C GLU A 2 20.34 -5.06 7.63
N GLU A 3 21.12 -5.18 8.71
CA GLU A 3 20.97 -6.27 9.69
C GLU A 3 19.56 -6.36 10.30
N VAL A 4 18.88 -5.22 10.48
CA VAL A 4 17.50 -5.20 10.98
C VAL A 4 16.57 -5.80 9.93
N ILE A 5 16.72 -5.41 8.66
CA ILE A 5 15.93 -5.97 7.55
C ILE A 5 16.18 -7.47 7.43
N LYS A 6 17.44 -7.91 7.47
CA LYS A 6 17.81 -9.33 7.41
C LYS A 6 17.15 -10.12 8.54
N ASN A 7 17.22 -9.63 9.77
CA ASN A 7 16.57 -10.28 10.91
C ASN A 7 15.04 -10.30 10.78
N GLU A 8 14.42 -9.17 10.42
CA GLU A 8 12.96 -9.03 10.31
C GLU A 8 12.34 -9.86 9.17
N LEU A 9 13.15 -10.21 8.16
CA LEU A 9 12.76 -11.02 7.01
C LEU A 9 13.37 -12.44 7.03
N GLY A 10 14.20 -12.75 8.03
CA GLY A 10 14.89 -14.03 8.17
C GLY A 10 15.90 -14.33 7.07
N LEU A 11 16.56 -13.32 6.51
CA LEU A 11 17.49 -13.42 5.37
C LEU A 11 18.93 -13.61 5.80
N ASP A 12 19.67 -14.43 5.05
CA ASP A 12 21.11 -14.60 5.24
C ASP A 12 21.91 -13.62 4.36
N SER A 13 21.35 -13.18 3.22
CA SER A 13 21.96 -12.19 2.31
C SER A 13 20.98 -11.11 1.85
N LEU A 14 21.51 -9.91 1.60
CA LEU A 14 20.76 -8.78 1.08
C LEU A 14 21.70 -7.92 0.21
N GLU A 15 21.73 -8.19 -1.09
CA GLU A 15 22.71 -7.58 -2.00
C GLU A 15 22.06 -6.54 -2.89
N SER A 16 22.50 -5.28 -2.82
CA SER A 16 21.93 -4.22 -3.65
C SER A 16 22.27 -4.42 -5.12
N PHE A 17 21.29 -4.19 -6.00
CA PHE A 17 21.50 -4.15 -7.45
C PHE A 17 20.78 -2.96 -8.11
N GLY A 18 21.22 -2.63 -9.32
CA GLY A 18 20.70 -1.48 -10.06
C GLY A 18 21.18 -0.13 -9.49
N GLY A 19 20.70 0.96 -10.09
CA GLY A 19 20.97 2.32 -9.61
C GLY A 19 20.03 2.72 -8.48
N SER A 20 20.46 3.68 -7.64
CA SER A 20 19.61 4.30 -6.63
C SER A 20 18.43 5.01 -7.30
N ALA A 21 17.22 4.51 -7.11
CA ALA A 21 16.00 5.23 -7.47
C ALA A 21 15.74 6.29 -6.39
N GLY A 22 16.35 7.47 -6.55
CA GLY A 22 16.09 8.62 -5.68
C GLY A 22 14.77 9.28 -6.05
N GLY A 23 13.74 9.10 -5.21
CA GLY A 23 12.57 10.00 -5.23
C GLY A 23 12.90 11.30 -4.49
N CYS A 24 12.09 12.34 -4.65
CA CYS A 24 12.30 13.65 -3.99
C CYS A 24 12.38 13.57 -2.45
N ILE A 25 11.85 12.50 -1.85
CA ILE A 25 11.66 12.35 -0.39
C ILE A 25 12.40 11.15 0.20
N SER A 26 12.47 10.03 -0.53
CA SER A 26 13.02 8.76 -0.05
C SER A 26 14.06 8.21 -1.02
N ARG A 27 15.07 7.53 -0.49
CA ARG A 27 16.07 6.80 -1.30
C ARG A 27 15.57 5.37 -1.49
N GLY A 28 15.54 4.87 -2.72
CA GLY A 28 15.12 3.50 -3.03
C GLY A 28 16.17 2.72 -3.82
N GLY A 29 16.14 1.40 -3.70
CA GLY A 29 17.00 0.49 -4.46
C GLY A 29 16.45 -0.94 -4.53
N GLY A 30 16.90 -1.68 -5.55
CA GLY A 30 16.63 -3.11 -5.69
C GLY A 30 17.65 -3.94 -4.90
N TYR A 31 17.22 -5.07 -4.35
CA TYR A 31 18.06 -5.98 -3.60
C TYR A 31 17.74 -7.44 -3.92
N HIS A 32 18.76 -8.23 -4.19
CA HIS A 32 18.67 -9.69 -4.25
C HIS A 32 18.61 -10.23 -2.83
N THR A 33 17.72 -11.20 -2.60
CA THR A 33 17.61 -11.91 -1.33
C THR A 33 17.67 -13.42 -1.56
N ASP A 34 18.09 -14.16 -0.55
CA ASP A 34 18.20 -15.61 -0.57
C ASP A 34 16.85 -16.35 -0.43
N LYS A 35 15.82 -15.71 0.16
CA LYS A 35 14.58 -16.41 0.57
C LYS A 35 13.28 -15.82 0.05
N VAL A 36 13.21 -14.51 -0.22
CA VAL A 36 11.93 -13.83 -0.55
C VAL A 36 11.87 -13.28 -1.97
N GLY A 37 12.87 -13.63 -2.79
CA GLY A 37 13.04 -13.09 -4.14
C GLY A 37 13.60 -11.67 -4.14
N ASP A 38 13.60 -11.03 -5.31
CA ASP A 38 14.07 -9.66 -5.43
C ASP A 38 13.10 -8.69 -4.75
N VAL A 39 13.65 -7.75 -3.97
CA VAL A 39 12.88 -6.75 -3.24
C VAL A 39 13.28 -5.34 -3.64
N PHE A 40 12.34 -4.41 -3.55
CA PHE A 40 12.61 -2.98 -3.61
C PHE A 40 12.43 -2.38 -2.22
N ILE A 41 13.45 -1.66 -1.74
CA ILE A 41 13.47 -1.08 -0.40
C ILE A 41 13.56 0.44 -0.49
N LYS A 42 12.58 1.13 0.11
CA LYS A 42 12.60 2.58 0.31
C LYS A 42 13.12 2.90 1.70
N PHE A 43 14.01 3.88 1.82
CA PHE A 43 14.58 4.34 3.08
C PHE A 43 14.28 5.81 3.30
N ASN A 44 14.02 6.17 4.55
CA ASN A 44 13.86 7.55 4.99
C ASN A 44 14.29 7.69 6.47
N ASP A 45 15.15 8.67 6.73
CA ASP A 45 15.80 8.87 8.03
C ASP A 45 15.09 9.97 8.87
N LYS A 46 13.91 10.46 8.46
CA LYS A 46 13.08 11.37 9.27
C LYS A 46 12.25 10.60 10.29
N GLN A 47 11.98 11.23 11.44
CA GLN A 47 11.21 10.64 12.53
C GLN A 47 9.79 10.19 12.10
N ASP A 48 9.09 11.00 11.31
CA ASP A 48 7.73 10.69 10.83
C ASP A 48 7.67 9.70 9.65
N ALA A 49 8.82 9.23 9.16
CA ALA A 49 8.87 8.33 8.03
C ALA A 49 8.16 7.00 8.28
N LYS A 50 8.10 6.54 9.55
CA LYS A 50 7.42 5.30 9.90
C LYS A 50 5.92 5.38 9.60
N ARG A 51 5.25 6.47 10.00
CA ARG A 51 3.84 6.69 9.70
C ARG A 51 3.58 6.69 8.19
N MET A 52 4.43 7.38 7.42
CA MET A 52 4.35 7.42 5.96
C MET A 52 4.48 6.01 5.35
N PHE A 53 5.46 5.22 5.78
CA PHE A 53 5.66 3.86 5.28
C PHE A 53 4.60 2.86 5.76
N ASP A 54 4.03 3.05 6.94
CA ASP A 54 2.88 2.24 7.41
C ASP A 54 1.66 2.50 6.54
N GLY A 55 1.35 3.77 6.29
CA GLY A 55 0.29 4.20 5.37
C GLY A 55 0.48 3.62 3.97
N GLU A 56 1.68 3.73 3.41
CA GLU A 56 2.00 3.16 2.10
C GLU A 56 1.91 1.62 2.09
N PHE A 57 2.39 0.93 3.13
CA PHE A 57 2.28 -0.51 3.28
C PHE A 57 0.81 -0.97 3.24
N ALA A 58 -0.05 -0.38 4.07
CA ALA A 58 -1.46 -0.76 4.13
C ALA A 58 -2.20 -0.42 2.84
N SER A 59 -1.86 0.70 2.20
CA SER A 59 -2.46 1.09 0.91
C SER A 59 -2.10 0.08 -0.19
N LEU A 60 -0.84 -0.34 -0.25
CA LEU A 60 -0.40 -1.39 -1.18
C LEU A 60 -1.07 -2.73 -0.88
N ASP A 61 -1.26 -3.09 0.40
CA ASP A 61 -1.91 -4.35 0.78
C ASP A 61 -3.38 -4.35 0.36
N ALA A 62 -4.09 -3.26 0.63
CA ALA A 62 -5.47 -3.07 0.21
C ALA A 62 -5.62 -3.22 -1.31
N MET A 63 -4.77 -2.55 -2.10
CA MET A 63 -4.79 -2.68 -3.56
C MET A 63 -4.42 -4.10 -4.02
N TYR A 64 -3.38 -4.71 -3.44
CA TYR A 64 -2.90 -6.04 -3.79
C TYR A 64 -3.98 -7.11 -3.61
N ARG A 65 -4.74 -7.04 -2.50
CA ARG A 65 -5.81 -7.99 -2.15
C ARG A 65 -7.03 -7.92 -3.07
N THR A 66 -7.21 -6.84 -3.83
CA THR A 66 -8.28 -6.79 -4.83
C THR A 66 -8.02 -7.73 -6.01
N HIS A 67 -6.77 -8.12 -6.25
CA HIS A 67 -6.36 -8.92 -7.42
C HIS A 67 -6.78 -8.32 -8.78
N THR A 68 -6.86 -6.99 -8.88
CA THR A 68 -7.35 -6.29 -10.07
C THR A 68 -6.25 -5.65 -10.91
N ILE A 69 -5.36 -4.90 -10.28
CA ILE A 69 -4.23 -4.20 -10.89
C ILE A 69 -2.90 -4.66 -10.29
N ARG A 70 -1.85 -4.68 -11.11
CA ARG A 70 -0.51 -5.01 -10.61
C ARG A 70 0.05 -3.86 -9.77
N VAL A 71 0.25 -4.12 -8.48
CA VAL A 71 1.01 -3.28 -7.54
C VAL A 71 2.18 -4.09 -6.96
N PRO A 72 3.25 -3.44 -6.46
CA PRO A 72 4.27 -4.13 -5.68
C PRO A 72 3.62 -4.78 -4.46
N LYS A 73 3.82 -6.09 -4.28
CA LYS A 73 3.36 -6.75 -3.06
C LYS A 73 4.09 -6.14 -1.85
N PRO A 74 3.39 -5.59 -0.84
CA PRO A 74 4.05 -5.10 0.35
C PRO A 74 4.57 -6.28 1.18
N ILE A 75 5.79 -6.16 1.72
CA ILE A 75 6.42 -7.20 2.53
C ILE A 75 6.49 -6.76 3.98
N LYS A 76 7.07 -5.58 4.26
CA LYS A 76 7.18 -5.07 5.63
C LYS A 76 7.50 -3.57 5.71
N SER A 77 6.93 -2.89 6.71
CA SER A 77 7.36 -1.55 7.15
C SER A 77 8.16 -1.66 8.45
N ILE A 78 9.39 -1.18 8.45
CA ILE A 78 10.38 -1.39 9.53
C ILE A 78 10.88 -0.03 10.01
N SER A 79 11.06 0.13 11.33
CA SER A 79 11.72 1.29 11.92
C SER A 79 12.71 0.87 12.99
N SER A 80 13.89 1.46 13.00
CA SER A 80 14.94 1.22 13.99
C SER A 80 15.92 2.38 14.06
N GLY A 81 16.19 2.88 15.26
CA GLY A 81 17.17 3.95 15.50
C GLY A 81 16.88 5.26 14.74
N GLY A 82 15.60 5.65 14.65
CA GLY A 82 15.18 6.87 13.95
C GLY A 82 15.19 6.77 12.42
N ARG A 83 15.49 5.60 11.87
CA ARG A 83 15.48 5.33 10.43
C ARG A 83 14.34 4.37 10.12
N SER A 84 13.64 4.60 9.02
CA SER A 84 12.54 3.74 8.61
C SER A 84 12.73 3.26 7.17
N CYS A 85 12.18 2.08 6.86
CA CYS A 85 12.14 1.58 5.50
C CYS A 85 10.85 0.81 5.20
N LEU A 86 10.47 0.83 3.93
CA LEU A 86 9.40 -0.02 3.37
C LEU A 86 10.02 -1.02 2.41
N VAL A 87 9.77 -2.30 2.66
CA VAL A 87 10.18 -3.42 1.81
C VAL A 87 8.97 -3.90 1.00
N THR A 88 9.15 -4.00 -0.31
CA THR A 88 8.14 -4.46 -1.27
C THR A 88 8.76 -5.46 -2.26
N GLU A 89 7.92 -6.23 -2.96
CA GLU A 89 8.35 -6.98 -4.14
C GLU A 89 9.01 -6.05 -5.17
N TYR A 90 10.14 -6.47 -5.74
CA TYR A 90 10.74 -5.78 -6.88
C TYR A 90 9.93 -6.06 -8.16
N ILE A 91 9.42 -5.00 -8.79
CA ILE A 91 8.80 -5.11 -10.11
C ILE A 91 9.78 -4.64 -11.17
N SER A 92 10.13 -5.54 -12.09
CA SER A 92 10.88 -5.20 -13.29
C SER A 92 10.00 -4.43 -14.28
N LEU A 93 10.16 -3.11 -14.35
CA LEU A 93 9.41 -2.22 -15.24
C LEU A 93 9.93 -2.24 -16.69
N ASN A 94 10.04 -3.43 -17.27
CA ASN A 94 10.52 -3.63 -18.63
C ASN A 94 9.35 -3.90 -19.59
N GLY A 95 9.54 -3.56 -20.86
CA GLY A 95 8.59 -3.87 -21.93
C GLY A 95 7.66 -2.72 -22.33
N PRO A 96 6.76 -2.96 -23.30
CA PRO A 96 5.91 -1.91 -23.85
C PRO A 96 4.80 -1.50 -22.88
N SER A 97 4.43 -0.22 -22.91
CA SER A 97 3.27 0.28 -22.17
C SER A 97 1.97 -0.36 -22.68
N LYS A 98 1.03 -0.62 -21.77
CA LYS A 98 -0.29 -1.21 -22.07
C LYS A 98 -1.43 -0.34 -21.50
N PRO A 99 -1.61 0.90 -22.01
CA PRO A 99 -2.54 1.86 -21.42
C PRO A 99 -4.00 1.39 -21.37
N ALA A 100 -4.46 0.68 -22.41
CA ALA A 100 -5.81 0.12 -22.43
C ALA A 100 -6.03 -0.96 -21.35
N GLN A 101 -5.01 -1.78 -21.06
CA GLN A 101 -5.08 -2.76 -19.99
C GLN A 101 -5.06 -2.08 -18.61
N LEU A 102 -4.17 -1.09 -18.44
CA LEU A 102 -4.10 -0.28 -17.24
C LEU A 102 -5.46 0.34 -16.89
N GLY A 103 -6.14 0.95 -17.88
CA GLY A 103 -7.47 1.53 -17.67
C GLY A 103 -8.52 0.51 -17.23
N LYS A 104 -8.51 -0.70 -17.83
CA LYS A 104 -9.41 -1.79 -17.43
C LYS A 104 -9.14 -2.28 -16.00
N ASP A 105 -7.87 -2.47 -15.66
CA ASP A 105 -7.46 -2.97 -14.35
C ASP A 105 -7.77 -1.97 -13.24
N LEU A 106 -7.52 -0.69 -13.50
CA LEU A 106 -7.84 0.39 -12.59
C LEU A 106 -9.37 0.52 -12.37
N ALA A 107 -10.17 0.42 -13.43
CA ALA A 107 -11.62 0.41 -13.31
C ALA A 107 -12.14 -0.78 -12.49
N ARG A 108 -11.55 -1.97 -12.69
CA ARG A 108 -11.86 -3.16 -11.87
C ARG A 108 -11.51 -2.94 -10.39
N MET A 109 -10.39 -2.30 -10.09
CA MET A 109 -10.01 -1.95 -8.73
C MET A 109 -11.04 -1.04 -8.07
N HIS A 110 -11.44 0.05 -8.75
CA HIS A 110 -12.39 1.02 -8.22
C HIS A 110 -13.78 0.43 -7.95
N ILE A 111 -14.28 -0.47 -8.80
CA ILE A 111 -15.61 -1.09 -8.63
C ILE A 111 -15.60 -2.29 -7.67
N HIS A 112 -14.42 -2.75 -7.22
CA HIS A 112 -14.29 -3.97 -6.41
C HIS A 112 -15.17 -3.94 -5.14
N ASN A 113 -15.14 -2.86 -4.37
CA ASN A 113 -15.96 -2.73 -3.16
C ASN A 113 -17.47 -2.68 -3.45
N ALA A 114 -17.87 -2.03 -4.56
CA ALA A 114 -19.27 -2.01 -4.99
C ALA A 114 -19.79 -3.41 -5.35
N ASN A 115 -18.95 -4.24 -5.97
CA ASN A 115 -19.30 -5.64 -6.23
C ASN A 115 -19.47 -6.43 -4.93
N LEU A 116 -18.57 -6.25 -3.95
CA LEU A 116 -18.71 -6.90 -2.64
C LEU A 116 -20.00 -6.49 -1.90
N LEU A 117 -20.41 -5.21 -2.02
CA LEU A 117 -21.70 -4.74 -1.48
C LEU A 117 -22.88 -5.45 -2.15
N ALA A 118 -22.89 -5.51 -3.49
CA ALA A 118 -23.95 -6.19 -4.24
C ALA A 118 -23.99 -7.69 -3.91
N GLU A 119 -22.85 -8.36 -3.84
CA GLU A 119 -22.75 -9.78 -3.46
C GLU A 119 -23.29 -10.03 -2.05
N LYS A 120 -22.97 -9.15 -1.09
CA LYS A 120 -23.48 -9.23 0.28
C LYS A 120 -24.99 -9.02 0.34
N GLU A 121 -25.52 -8.07 -0.43
CA GLU A 121 -26.96 -7.83 -0.53
C GLU A 121 -27.68 -9.07 -1.09
N HIS A 122 -27.17 -9.65 -2.19
CA HIS A 122 -27.71 -10.89 -2.76
C HIS A 122 -27.65 -12.07 -1.78
N ALA A 123 -26.56 -12.22 -1.02
CA ALA A 123 -26.40 -13.31 -0.06
C ALA A 123 -27.31 -13.17 1.18
N SER A 124 -27.71 -11.95 1.55
CA SER A 124 -28.57 -11.68 2.71
C SER A 124 -29.97 -12.30 2.61
N GLY A 125 -30.41 -12.65 1.40
CA GLY A 125 -31.69 -13.33 1.13
C GLY A 125 -31.69 -14.85 1.42
N PHE A 126 -30.55 -15.45 1.78
CA PHE A 126 -30.41 -16.90 1.99
C PHE A 126 -29.85 -17.23 3.39
N VAL A 127 -30.48 -18.18 4.09
CA VAL A 127 -29.98 -18.67 5.39
C VAL A 127 -28.61 -19.34 5.20
N GLY A 128 -27.58 -18.80 5.83
CA GLY A 128 -26.19 -19.31 5.78
C GLY A 128 -25.27 -18.70 4.70
N GLY A 129 -25.73 -17.70 3.94
CA GLY A 129 -24.97 -17.11 2.82
C GLY A 129 -23.90 -16.07 3.19
N ALA A 130 -23.89 -15.53 4.41
CA ALA A 130 -23.23 -14.25 4.69
C ALA A 130 -21.74 -14.31 5.08
N GLU A 131 -21.14 -15.49 5.25
CA GLU A 131 -19.86 -15.59 6.00
C GLU A 131 -18.60 -15.92 5.18
N LYS A 132 -18.69 -16.00 3.85
CA LYS A 132 -17.53 -16.35 3.01
C LYS A 132 -17.11 -15.19 2.12
N GLY A 133 -16.34 -14.26 2.66
CA GLY A 133 -15.71 -13.22 1.85
C GLY A 133 -15.15 -12.05 2.66
N PRO A 134 -14.36 -11.16 2.02
CA PRO A 134 -13.99 -9.88 2.62
C PRO A 134 -15.24 -9.03 2.88
N THR A 135 -15.27 -8.36 4.03
CA THR A 135 -16.38 -7.48 4.39
C THR A 135 -16.31 -6.20 3.57
N PRO A 136 -17.37 -5.82 2.84
CA PRO A 136 -17.39 -4.55 2.11
C PRO A 136 -17.40 -3.35 3.06
N VAL A 137 -16.82 -2.25 2.61
CA VAL A 137 -16.77 -0.97 3.30
C VAL A 137 -17.94 -0.09 2.84
N THR A 138 -18.66 0.52 3.78
CA THR A 138 -19.83 1.38 3.49
C THR A 138 -19.56 2.87 3.69
N GLN A 139 -18.37 3.24 4.17
CA GLN A 139 -17.97 4.60 4.50
C GLN A 139 -16.77 5.04 3.67
N PHE A 140 -16.51 6.34 3.62
CA PHE A 140 -15.32 6.94 3.02
C PHE A 140 -14.25 7.14 4.09
N GLY A 141 -13.03 6.65 3.84
CA GLY A 141 -11.93 6.71 4.79
C GLY A 141 -10.93 5.57 4.58
N PHE A 142 -10.03 5.42 5.54
CA PHE A 142 -9.05 4.34 5.57
C PHE A 142 -8.61 4.07 7.01
N ASP A 143 -8.32 2.80 7.34
CA ASP A 143 -8.09 2.38 8.72
C ASP A 143 -6.86 3.02 9.39
N ILE A 144 -5.92 3.51 8.58
CA ILE A 144 -4.72 4.18 9.08
C ILE A 144 -4.45 5.48 8.31
N PRO A 145 -3.74 6.44 8.94
CA PRO A 145 -3.30 7.64 8.24
C PRO A 145 -2.36 7.30 7.08
N THR A 146 -2.68 7.82 5.90
CA THR A 146 -1.76 7.89 4.76
C THR A 146 -1.09 9.26 4.74
N CYS A 147 -0.10 9.46 3.86
CA CYS A 147 0.57 10.75 3.74
C CYS A 147 0.70 11.20 2.28
N CYS A 148 0.53 12.49 2.04
CA CYS A 148 0.97 13.16 0.82
C CYS A 148 2.36 13.77 1.06
N GLY A 149 3.41 13.07 0.64
CA GLY A 149 4.76 13.36 1.11
C GLY A 149 4.87 13.13 2.62
N TYR A 150 5.21 14.17 3.38
CA TYR A 150 5.27 14.09 4.85
C TYR A 150 3.97 14.51 5.56
N LEU A 151 3.00 15.05 4.81
CA LEU A 151 1.78 15.60 5.37
C LEU A 151 0.79 14.45 5.60
N PRO A 152 0.38 14.16 6.85
CA PRO A 152 -0.64 13.16 7.12
C PRO A 152 -1.98 13.59 6.52
N GLN A 153 -2.72 12.62 5.97
CA GLN A 153 -4.08 12.81 5.46
C GLN A 153 -5.07 12.35 6.52
N ASN A 154 -6.14 13.13 6.74
CA ASN A 154 -7.22 12.72 7.62
C ASN A 154 -8.12 11.71 6.88
N ASN A 155 -7.97 10.44 7.26
CA ASN A 155 -8.70 9.31 6.67
C ASN A 155 -9.83 8.79 7.58
N ASP A 156 -10.28 9.58 8.56
CA ASP A 156 -11.35 9.17 9.47
C ASP A 156 -12.61 8.77 8.69
N TRP A 157 -13.19 7.63 9.07
CA TRP A 157 -14.39 7.10 8.46
C TRP A 157 -15.55 8.09 8.51
N CYS A 158 -16.23 8.25 7.38
CA CYS A 158 -17.32 9.18 7.20
C CYS A 158 -18.36 8.64 6.21
N ASP A 159 -19.64 8.76 6.53
CA ASP A 159 -20.73 8.32 5.63
C ASP A 159 -20.99 9.29 4.47
N ASP A 160 -20.53 10.53 4.59
CA ASP A 160 -20.75 11.58 3.60
C ASP A 160 -19.46 11.89 2.84
N TRP A 161 -19.52 11.69 1.52
CA TRP A 161 -18.38 11.94 0.64
C TRP A 161 -17.92 13.39 0.65
N VAL A 162 -18.85 14.34 0.66
CA VAL A 162 -18.54 15.78 0.61
C VAL A 162 -17.80 16.19 1.87
N VAL A 163 -18.28 15.77 3.04
CA VAL A 163 -17.62 16.00 4.33
C VAL A 163 -16.24 15.33 4.36
N SER A 164 -16.15 14.06 3.94
CA SER A 164 -14.88 13.34 3.86
C SER A 164 -13.86 14.08 2.97
N MET A 165 -14.26 14.52 1.79
CA MET A 165 -13.41 15.27 0.85
C MET A 165 -12.89 16.59 1.42
N PHE A 166 -13.75 17.35 2.11
CA PHE A 166 -13.33 18.59 2.74
C PHE A 166 -12.31 18.34 3.86
N ARG A 167 -12.50 17.29 4.68
CA ARG A 167 -11.51 16.90 5.71
C ARG A 167 -10.14 16.55 5.10
N HIS A 168 -10.13 15.84 3.97
CA HIS A 168 -8.88 15.49 3.26
C HIS A 168 -8.18 16.71 2.64
N SER A 169 -8.95 17.71 2.22
CA SER A 169 -8.44 18.90 1.52
C SER A 169 -8.08 20.05 2.48
N SER A 170 -8.61 20.03 3.70
CA SER A 170 -8.22 20.90 4.79
C SER A 170 -6.85 20.46 5.31
N LEU A 171 -5.80 20.85 4.61
CA LEU A 171 -4.45 20.87 5.17
C LEU A 171 -4.49 21.79 6.39
N GLU A 172 -4.40 21.22 7.60
CA GLU A 172 -4.05 22.00 8.77
C GLU A 172 -2.66 22.60 8.52
N ILE A 173 -2.64 23.85 8.10
CA ILE A 173 -1.43 24.68 8.10
C ILE A 173 -1.16 24.97 9.58
N ALA A 174 -0.43 24.07 10.24
CA ALA A 174 0.16 24.30 11.56
C ALA A 174 1.55 24.92 11.41
#